data_AF-A0A9E1URG0-F1
#
_entry.id   AF-A0A9E1URG0-F1
#
_cell.length_a   1.000
_cell.length_b   1.000
_cell.length_c   1.000
_cell.angle_alpha   90.00
_cell.angle_beta   90.00
_cell.angle_gamma   90.00
#
_symmetry.space_group_name_H-M   'P 1'
#
loop_
_entity.id
_entity.type
_entity.pdbx_description
1 polymer ?
#
loop_
_entity_poly.entity_id
_entity_poly.type
_entity_poly.pdbx_seq_one_letter_code
_entity_poly.pdbx_strand_id
1 'polypeptide(L)'
;WSAETTLVRAGNGDIVAATRTSNRTGYRKVTGADMPDAAKVAYDKWRVGTGFDFYCGLGVHISKDNGKTWSAINQLYTHGRHHASPVRMPNGDLVMTYVVRLGYGDAPDGLPQYGIEGVVSHDHGQSWELDRRYVLDKWHGEWEGDPGGKVKLMAPNETYTVVLRDGSLMTSFERGVQGPGVEYHRTVKLVHWRLDEDTAR
;
A
#
# COMPACT_ATOMS: atom_id res chain seq x y z
N TRP A 1 -5.43 -0.05 -17.21
CA TRP A 1 -5.44 0.79 -16.01
C TRP A 1 -6.50 0.24 -15.08
N SER A 2 -6.10 -0.45 -14.00
CA SER A 2 -7.00 -0.81 -12.91
C SER A 2 -7.33 0.45 -12.13
N ALA A 3 -8.62 0.70 -11.89
CA ALA A 3 -9.03 1.65 -10.87
C ALA A 3 -8.89 0.95 -9.52
N GLU A 4 -7.85 1.29 -8.75
CA GLU A 4 -7.67 0.82 -7.38
C GLU A 4 -8.31 1.83 -6.43
N THR A 5 -9.62 1.70 -6.21
CA THR A 5 -10.36 2.48 -5.21
C THR A 5 -11.24 1.56 -4.38
N THR A 6 -11.15 1.68 -3.06
CA THR A 6 -12.00 0.98 -2.10
C THR A 6 -12.76 1.97 -1.24
N LEU A 7 -13.96 1.59 -0.82
CA LEU A 7 -14.86 2.45 -0.05
C LEU A 7 -15.10 1.84 1.33
N VAL A 8 -15.14 2.68 2.36
CA VAL A 8 -15.63 2.32 3.68
C VAL A 8 -16.61 3.38 4.17
N ARG A 9 -17.67 2.94 4.87
CA ARG A 9 -18.57 3.86 5.58
C ARG A 9 -18.07 4.08 6.99
N ALA A 10 -17.82 5.34 7.33
CA ALA A 10 -17.34 5.73 8.65
C ALA A 10 -18.45 5.79 9.70
N GLY A 11 -18.06 5.97 10.97
CA GLY A 11 -18.94 6.05 12.13
C GLY A 11 -20.02 7.12 12.03
N ASN A 12 -19.65 8.29 11.52
CA ASN A 12 -20.49 9.47 11.35
C ASN A 12 -21.40 9.42 10.10
N GLY A 13 -21.33 8.34 9.30
CA GLY A 13 -22.10 8.21 8.07
C GLY A 13 -21.38 8.68 6.80
N ASP A 14 -20.20 9.31 6.90
CA ASP A 14 -19.39 9.67 5.73
C ASP A 14 -18.92 8.43 4.96
N ILE A 15 -18.63 8.60 3.67
CA ILE A 15 -17.97 7.58 2.84
C ILE A 15 -16.53 8.02 2.63
N VAL A 16 -15.58 7.17 3.02
CA VAL A 16 -14.16 7.35 2.75
C VAL A 16 -13.77 6.46 1.58
N ALA A 17 -13.22 7.08 0.53
CA ALA A 17 -12.65 6.40 -0.62
C ALA A 17 -11.13 6.41 -0.54
N ALA A 18 -10.51 5.24 -0.36
CA ALA A 18 -9.06 5.09 -0.46
C ALA A 18 -8.70 4.77 -1.91
N THR A 19 -7.82 5.57 -2.51
CA THR A 19 -7.52 5.49 -3.95
C THR A 19 -6.03 5.55 -4.23
N ARG A 20 -5.61 4.82 -5.27
CA ARG A 20 -4.28 4.95 -5.84
C ARG A 20 -4.14 6.31 -6.54
N THR A 21 -3.13 7.09 -6.15
CA THR A 21 -2.85 8.40 -6.74
C THR A 21 -1.78 8.31 -7.83
N SER A 22 -1.83 9.22 -8.81
CA SER A 22 -1.05 9.11 -10.04
C SER A 22 0.46 9.07 -9.82
N ASN A 23 1.14 8.39 -10.75
CA ASN A 23 2.57 8.11 -10.75
C ASN A 23 3.48 9.32 -11.01
N ARG A 24 2.97 10.42 -11.57
CA ARG A 24 3.82 11.51 -12.07
C ARG A 24 4.44 12.35 -10.95
N THR A 25 3.66 12.64 -9.91
CA THR A 25 4.12 13.40 -8.75
C THR A 25 5.06 12.56 -7.88
N GLY A 26 4.72 11.28 -7.67
CA GLY A 26 5.52 10.34 -6.89
C GLY A 26 6.91 10.13 -7.48
N TYR A 27 6.98 9.84 -8.77
CA TYR A 27 8.24 9.62 -9.48
C TYR A 27 9.17 10.83 -9.39
N ARG A 28 8.69 12.04 -9.76
CA ARG A 28 9.53 13.24 -9.75
C ARG A 28 10.08 13.56 -8.37
N LYS A 29 9.31 13.32 -7.31
CA LYS A 29 9.76 13.55 -5.94
C LYS A 29 10.89 12.61 -5.53
N VAL A 30 10.90 11.36 -6.02
CA VAL A 30 11.94 10.37 -5.70
C VAL A 30 13.17 10.54 -6.58
N THR A 31 12.99 10.78 -7.88
CA THR A 31 14.09 10.78 -8.86
C THR A 31 14.64 12.17 -9.17
N GLY A 32 13.92 13.24 -8.80
CA GLY A 32 14.25 14.61 -9.17
C GLY A 32 13.94 14.96 -10.63
N ALA A 33 13.40 14.04 -11.43
CA ALA A 33 13.14 14.22 -12.86
C ALA A 33 11.65 14.05 -13.19
N ASP A 34 11.17 14.75 -14.23
CA ASP A 34 9.86 14.41 -14.79
C ASP A 34 9.88 12.95 -15.29
N MET A 35 8.72 12.28 -15.17
CA MET A 35 8.54 10.94 -15.72
C MET A 35 8.94 10.91 -17.18
N PRO A 36 9.96 10.13 -17.57
CA PRO A 36 10.27 9.94 -18.97
C PRO A 36 9.17 9.06 -19.59
N ASP A 37 9.06 9.12 -20.92
CA ASP A 37 8.12 8.30 -21.67
C ASP A 37 8.29 6.82 -21.30
N ALA A 38 7.19 6.20 -20.87
CA ALA A 38 7.05 4.79 -20.51
C ALA A 38 7.88 3.81 -21.33
N ALA A 39 7.89 4.04 -22.63
CA ALA A 39 8.49 3.17 -23.62
C ALA A 39 10.01 3.41 -23.78
N LYS A 40 10.55 4.47 -23.19
CA LYS A 40 11.92 4.98 -23.42
C LYS A 40 12.81 4.90 -22.19
N VAL A 41 12.28 4.55 -21.02
CA VAL A 41 13.08 4.39 -19.80
C VAL A 41 13.58 2.95 -19.72
N ALA A 42 14.89 2.77 -19.78
CA ALA A 42 15.51 1.66 -19.08
C ALA A 42 15.30 1.95 -17.60
N TYR A 43 14.17 1.51 -17.06
CA TYR A 43 13.83 1.63 -15.63
C TYR A 43 15.05 1.25 -14.79
N ASP A 44 15.07 1.66 -13.53
CA ASP A 44 15.88 0.97 -12.53
C ASP A 44 15.34 -0.47 -12.36
N LYS A 45 15.48 -1.26 -13.43
CA LYS A 45 15.08 -2.65 -13.60
C LYS A 45 15.76 -3.52 -12.56
N TRP A 46 16.83 -2.99 -11.98
CA TRP A 46 17.60 -3.56 -10.91
C TRP A 46 16.93 -3.37 -9.54
N ARG A 47 15.97 -2.44 -9.33
CA ARG A 47 15.33 -2.19 -8.02
C ARG A 47 13.83 -2.48 -7.91
N VAL A 48 13.05 -2.29 -8.97
CA VAL A 48 11.57 -2.26 -8.86
C VAL A 48 10.84 -3.20 -9.82
N GLY A 49 11.58 -3.98 -10.60
CA GLY A 49 11.00 -4.65 -11.77
C GLY A 49 10.41 -3.63 -12.76
N THR A 50 9.91 -4.09 -13.88
CA THR A 50 9.38 -3.23 -14.94
C THR A 50 7.97 -2.74 -14.56
N GLY A 51 7.83 -1.63 -13.83
CA GLY A 51 6.48 -1.17 -13.46
C GLY A 51 6.35 0.25 -12.90
N PHE A 52 5.56 1.07 -13.59
CA PHE A 52 5.07 2.38 -13.12
C PHE A 52 4.32 2.36 -11.80
N ASP A 53 3.79 1.20 -11.43
CA ASP A 53 2.90 1.05 -10.29
C ASP A 53 3.60 1.29 -8.95
N PHE A 54 4.91 1.05 -8.87
CA PHE A 54 5.69 1.25 -7.65
C PHE A 54 5.76 2.73 -7.24
N TYR A 55 5.68 3.65 -8.20
CA TYR A 55 5.77 5.09 -7.97
C TYR A 55 4.40 5.76 -7.82
N CYS A 56 3.31 4.99 -7.84
CA CYS A 56 1.99 5.49 -7.49
C CYS A 56 1.85 5.65 -5.98
N GLY A 57 1.04 6.64 -5.59
CA GLY A 57 0.75 6.95 -4.20
C GLY A 57 -0.58 6.37 -3.72
N LEU A 58 -0.90 6.70 -2.48
CA LEU A 58 -2.16 6.39 -1.81
C LEU A 58 -2.72 7.67 -1.19
N GLY A 59 -3.97 7.97 -1.50
CA GLY A 59 -4.71 9.09 -0.93
C GLY A 59 -6.14 8.69 -0.59
N VAL A 60 -6.83 9.56 0.13
CA VAL A 60 -8.23 9.39 0.49
C VAL A 60 -9.08 10.57 0.06
N HIS A 61 -10.36 10.31 -0.23
CA HIS A 61 -11.38 11.32 -0.41
C HIS A 61 -12.58 11.01 0.47
N ILE A 62 -13.32 12.04 0.84
CA ILE A 62 -14.48 11.89 1.73
C ILE A 62 -15.70 12.49 1.05
N SER A 63 -16.78 11.72 1.05
CA SER A 63 -18.12 12.20 0.71
C SER A 63 -18.98 12.28 1.96
N LYS A 64 -19.61 13.44 2.15
CA LYS A 64 -20.54 13.73 3.26
C LYS A 64 -22.01 13.63 2.85
N ASP A 65 -22.27 13.37 1.58
CA ASP A 65 -23.60 13.43 0.97
C ASP A 65 -23.95 12.15 0.19
N ASN A 66 -23.44 11.02 0.67
CA ASN A 66 -23.63 9.68 0.10
C ASN A 66 -23.14 9.55 -1.35
N GLY A 67 -21.96 10.10 -1.62
CA GLY A 67 -21.23 9.93 -2.87
C GLY A 67 -21.59 10.93 -3.97
N LYS A 68 -22.42 11.95 -3.68
CA LYS A 68 -22.80 12.98 -4.67
C LYS A 68 -21.66 13.96 -4.92
N THR A 69 -20.98 14.38 -3.86
CA THR A 69 -19.78 15.20 -3.91
C THR A 69 -18.66 14.59 -3.09
N TRP A 70 -17.43 14.94 -3.45
CA TRP A 70 -16.21 14.40 -2.86
C TRP A 70 -15.23 15.52 -2.55
N SER A 71 -14.52 15.39 -1.44
CA SER A 71 -13.38 16.27 -1.14
C SER A 71 -12.28 16.14 -2.19
N ALA A 72 -11.36 17.11 -2.19
CA ALA A 72 -10.05 16.91 -2.82
C ALA A 72 -9.32 15.70 -2.21
N ILE A 73 -8.32 15.17 -2.94
CA ILE A 73 -7.45 14.09 -2.44
C ILE A 73 -6.72 14.60 -1.19
N ASN A 74 -6.90 13.94 -0.06
CA ASN A 74 -5.94 13.98 1.03
C ASN A 74 -4.84 12.94 0.75
N GLN A 75 -3.66 13.41 0.36
CA GLN A 75 -2.55 12.55 -0.06
C GLN A 75 -1.81 12.00 1.16
N LEU A 76 -1.88 10.69 1.39
CA LEU A 76 -1.19 10.03 2.51
C LEU A 76 0.25 9.67 2.16
N TYR A 77 0.44 9.00 1.02
CA TYR A 77 1.77 8.62 0.52
C TYR A 77 1.90 9.01 -0.93
N THR A 78 2.97 9.74 -1.27
CA THR A 78 3.20 10.17 -2.66
C THR A 78 3.64 9.03 -3.58
N HIS A 79 4.12 7.90 -3.05
CA HIS A 79 4.62 6.76 -3.81
C HIS A 79 4.64 5.48 -2.94
N GLY A 80 4.76 4.32 -3.58
CA GLY A 80 5.10 3.04 -2.95
C GLY A 80 3.99 2.33 -2.22
N ARG A 81 2.88 3.01 -1.93
CA ARG A 81 1.74 2.47 -1.20
C ARG A 81 0.49 2.57 -2.05
N HIS A 82 -0.26 1.47 -2.14
CA HIS A 82 -1.56 1.37 -2.83
C HIS A 82 -2.24 0.04 -2.47
N HIS A 83 -3.21 -0.46 -3.26
CA HIS A 83 -4.03 -1.65 -2.93
C HIS A 83 -4.66 -1.57 -1.52
N ALA A 84 -5.26 -0.43 -1.21
CA ALA A 84 -5.81 -0.15 0.11
C ALA A 84 -7.08 -0.98 0.41
N SER A 85 -7.20 -1.46 1.65
CA SER A 85 -8.37 -2.15 2.17
C SER A 85 -8.76 -1.55 3.52
N PRO A 86 -9.61 -0.50 3.52
CA PRO A 86 -10.11 0.11 4.73
C PRO A 86 -11.31 -0.68 5.29
N VAL A 87 -11.36 -0.83 6.61
CA VAL A 87 -12.47 -1.40 7.36
C VAL A 87 -12.85 -0.51 8.53
N ARG A 88 -14.09 -0.61 8.99
CA ARG A 88 -14.58 0.08 10.19
C ARG A 88 -14.58 -0.88 11.37
N MET A 89 -13.93 -0.47 12.44
CA MET A 89 -13.88 -1.19 13.72
C MET A 89 -15.16 -0.96 14.54
N PRO A 90 -15.49 -1.83 15.52
CA PRO A 90 -16.69 -1.67 16.35
C PRO A 90 -16.72 -0.35 17.15
N ASN A 91 -15.56 0.16 17.56
CA ASN A 91 -15.41 1.45 18.25
C ASN A 91 -15.59 2.67 17.33
N GLY A 92 -15.73 2.48 16.01
CA GLY A 92 -15.91 3.55 15.03
C GLY A 92 -14.63 4.01 14.33
N ASP A 93 -13.46 3.54 14.78
CA ASP A 93 -12.19 3.79 14.09
C ASP A 93 -12.18 3.16 12.70
N LEU A 94 -11.38 3.72 11.81
CA LEU A 94 -11.06 3.11 10.54
C LEU A 94 -9.65 2.53 10.58
N VAL A 95 -9.51 1.31 10.09
CA VAL A 95 -8.21 0.67 9.87
C VAL A 95 -8.03 0.47 8.39
N MET A 96 -6.89 0.86 7.84
CA MET A 96 -6.59 0.68 6.42
C MET A 96 -5.27 -0.07 6.26
N THR A 97 -5.36 -1.27 5.68
CA THR A 97 -4.19 -2.01 5.22
C THR A 97 -3.85 -1.66 3.79
N TYR A 98 -2.58 -1.75 3.42
CA TYR A 98 -2.11 -1.47 2.07
C TYR A 98 -0.76 -2.16 1.82
N VAL A 99 -0.39 -2.26 0.54
CA VAL A 99 0.92 -2.81 0.17
C VAL A 99 2.02 -1.76 0.29
N VAL A 100 3.24 -2.20 0.58
CA VAL A 100 4.46 -1.38 0.55
C VAL A 100 5.40 -1.94 -0.50
N ARG A 101 5.42 -1.29 -1.67
CA ARG A 101 6.34 -1.57 -2.77
C ARG A 101 7.58 -0.68 -2.75
N LEU A 102 7.44 0.53 -2.22
CA LEU A 102 8.55 1.45 -1.92
C LEU A 102 8.35 2.11 -0.56
N GLY A 103 9.49 2.43 0.08
CA GLY A 103 9.58 3.32 1.23
C GLY A 103 9.91 2.68 2.56
N TYR A 104 10.42 1.45 2.53
CA TYR A 104 11.49 1.05 3.43
C TYR A 104 12.83 1.46 2.79
N GLY A 105 13.86 1.69 3.61
CA GLY A 105 15.22 1.81 3.09
C GLY A 105 15.68 0.48 2.49
N ASP A 106 16.67 0.52 1.60
CA ASP A 106 17.30 -0.70 1.11
C ASP A 106 17.96 -1.46 2.27
N ALA A 107 18.00 -2.78 2.17
CA ALA A 107 18.74 -3.62 3.10
C ALA A 107 20.26 -3.36 2.97
N PRO A 108 21.09 -3.74 3.95
CA PRO A 108 22.54 -3.47 3.91
C PRO A 108 23.27 -4.02 2.68
N ASP A 109 22.71 -5.04 2.03
CA ASP A 109 23.20 -5.67 0.80
C ASP A 109 22.69 -4.98 -0.49
N GLY A 110 21.96 -3.87 -0.36
CA GLY A 110 21.43 -3.09 -1.47
C GLY A 110 20.12 -3.62 -2.05
N LEU A 111 19.50 -4.64 -1.44
CA LEU A 111 18.21 -5.16 -1.90
C LEU A 111 17.05 -4.28 -1.40
N PRO A 112 16.01 -4.06 -2.23
CA PRO A 112 14.81 -3.38 -1.79
C PRO A 112 14.08 -4.22 -0.74
N GLN A 113 13.24 -3.56 0.05
CA GLN A 113 12.36 -4.22 1.02
C GLN A 113 10.91 -3.93 0.68
N TYR A 114 10.07 -4.94 0.89
CA TYR A 114 8.63 -4.91 0.63
C TYR A 114 7.86 -5.25 1.90
N GLY A 115 6.57 -4.97 1.93
CA GLY A 115 5.74 -5.40 3.04
C GLY A 115 4.27 -5.07 2.91
N ILE A 116 3.56 -5.33 4.00
CA ILE A 116 2.16 -4.98 4.22
C ILE A 116 2.08 -4.18 5.49
N GLU A 117 1.44 -3.02 5.43
CA GLU A 117 1.25 -2.13 6.57
C GLU A 117 -0.23 -1.89 6.82
N GLY A 118 -0.56 -1.48 8.05
CA GLY A 118 -1.86 -0.96 8.46
C GLY A 118 -1.71 0.37 9.19
N VAL A 119 -2.66 1.29 8.97
CA VAL A 119 -2.77 2.59 9.67
C VAL A 119 -4.18 2.76 10.22
N VAL A 120 -4.31 3.60 11.24
CA VAL A 120 -5.57 3.87 11.93
C VAL A 120 -5.98 5.33 11.71
N SER A 121 -7.28 5.56 11.61
CA SER A 121 -7.92 6.86 11.72
C SER A 121 -8.97 6.83 12.81
N HIS A 122 -8.84 7.76 13.75
CA HIS A 122 -9.75 7.94 14.89
C HIS A 122 -10.85 8.97 14.62
N ASP A 123 -10.75 9.70 13.51
CA ASP A 123 -11.61 10.84 13.18
C ASP A 123 -12.39 10.62 11.88
N HIS A 124 -12.81 9.37 11.65
CA HIS A 124 -13.65 8.98 10.51
C HIS A 124 -12.99 9.22 9.13
N GLY A 125 -11.66 9.07 9.07
CA GLY A 125 -10.87 9.11 7.85
C GLY A 125 -10.32 10.49 7.48
N GLN A 126 -10.51 11.51 8.34
CA GLN A 126 -10.02 12.87 8.08
C GLN A 126 -8.48 12.93 8.23
N SER A 127 -7.94 12.28 9.26
CA SER A 127 -6.51 12.10 9.51
C SER A 127 -6.16 10.63 9.77
N TRP A 128 -4.88 10.30 9.63
CA TRP A 128 -4.36 8.93 9.73
C TRP A 128 -3.03 8.92 10.47
N GLU A 129 -2.80 7.92 11.33
CA GLU A 129 -1.58 7.75 12.11
C GLU A 129 -0.42 7.19 11.28
N LEU A 130 0.12 7.98 10.35
CA LEU A 130 1.16 7.51 9.42
C LEU A 130 2.51 7.19 10.12
N ASP A 131 2.75 7.75 11.29
CA ASP A 131 3.95 7.49 12.10
C ASP A 131 3.82 6.24 12.99
N ARG A 132 2.59 5.76 13.23
CA ARG A 132 2.29 4.58 14.04
C ARG A 132 1.66 3.48 13.20
N ARG A 133 2.50 2.85 12.37
CA ARG A 133 2.10 1.78 11.45
C ARG A 133 2.18 0.41 12.09
N TYR A 134 1.19 -0.42 11.83
CA TYR A 134 1.27 -1.86 12.04
C TYR A 134 2.01 -2.46 10.85
N VAL A 135 3.10 -3.19 11.08
CA VAL A 135 3.80 -3.95 10.03
C VAL A 135 3.35 -5.39 10.10
N LEU A 136 2.53 -5.81 9.15
CA LEU A 136 1.88 -7.14 9.14
C LEU A 136 2.81 -8.20 8.54
N ASP A 137 3.61 -7.79 7.55
CA ASP A 137 4.65 -8.62 6.95
C ASP A 137 5.71 -7.73 6.30
N LYS A 138 6.95 -8.22 6.24
CA LYS A 138 8.06 -7.52 5.61
C LYS A 138 9.06 -8.52 5.07
N TRP A 139 9.51 -8.33 3.83
CA TRP A 139 10.50 -9.22 3.22
C TRP A 139 11.51 -8.46 2.37
N HIS A 140 12.67 -9.08 2.21
CA HIS A 140 13.72 -8.60 1.32
C HIS A 140 13.40 -9.01 -0.12
N GLY A 141 13.85 -8.20 -1.07
CA GLY A 141 14.00 -8.62 -2.45
C GLY A 141 15.06 -9.71 -2.60
N GLU A 142 15.27 -10.14 -3.83
CA GLU A 142 16.25 -11.15 -4.18
C GLU A 142 16.91 -10.80 -5.50
N TRP A 143 18.20 -11.08 -5.64
CA TRP A 143 18.88 -10.99 -6.92
C TRP A 143 18.41 -12.14 -7.84
N GLU A 144 18.19 -11.84 -9.12
CA GLU A 144 17.88 -12.79 -10.20
C GLU A 144 19.12 -13.60 -10.59
N GLY A 145 20.31 -13.02 -10.40
CA GLY A 145 21.61 -13.64 -10.62
C GLY A 145 22.61 -13.19 -9.56
N ASP A 146 23.73 -12.62 -10.00
CA ASP A 146 24.79 -12.19 -9.08
C ASP A 146 24.37 -10.97 -8.22
N PRO A 147 24.90 -10.87 -6.97
CA PRO A 147 24.72 -9.69 -6.14
C PRO A 147 25.11 -8.38 -6.84
N GLY A 148 24.28 -7.35 -6.69
CA GLY A 148 24.44 -6.07 -7.40
C GLY A 148 23.88 -6.06 -8.83
N GLY A 149 23.30 -7.18 -9.28
CA GLY A 149 22.62 -7.34 -10.56
C GLY A 149 21.13 -7.00 -10.51
N LYS A 150 20.27 -7.84 -11.11
CA LYS A 150 18.80 -7.60 -11.23
C LYS A 150 18.08 -8.11 -10.02
N VAL A 151 17.13 -7.35 -9.50
CA VAL A 151 16.23 -7.82 -8.47
C VAL A 151 15.02 -8.49 -9.12
N LYS A 152 14.69 -9.68 -8.64
CA LYS A 152 13.47 -10.40 -8.99
C LYS A 152 12.25 -9.54 -8.68
N LEU A 153 11.21 -9.61 -9.50
CA LEU A 153 9.95 -8.96 -9.15
C LEU A 153 9.30 -9.70 -7.96
N MET A 154 9.36 -9.09 -6.78
CA MET A 154 8.87 -9.66 -5.52
C MET A 154 7.72 -8.84 -4.91
N ALA A 155 6.98 -8.14 -5.76
CA ALA A 155 6.03 -7.11 -5.33
C ALA A 155 4.85 -7.68 -4.54
N PRO A 156 4.44 -7.04 -3.43
CA PRO A 156 3.14 -7.28 -2.85
C PRO A 156 2.02 -6.81 -3.80
N ASN A 157 0.94 -7.56 -3.84
CA ASN A 157 -0.32 -7.18 -4.48
C ASN A 157 -1.48 -7.38 -3.52
N GLU A 158 -2.54 -6.61 -3.74
CA GLU A 158 -3.89 -6.80 -3.19
C GLU A 158 -3.93 -7.01 -1.67
N THR A 159 -4.41 -6.04 -0.91
CA THR A 159 -4.78 -6.30 0.49
C THR A 159 -6.29 -6.46 0.59
N TYR A 160 -6.73 -7.39 1.43
CA TYR A 160 -8.12 -7.52 1.80
C TYR A 160 -8.21 -7.79 3.29
N THR A 161 -8.86 -6.88 4.01
CA THR A 161 -9.00 -6.94 5.45
C THR A 161 -10.47 -7.10 5.83
N VAL A 162 -10.72 -7.92 6.84
CA VAL A 162 -12.03 -8.06 7.47
C VAL A 162 -11.90 -7.94 8.98
N VAL A 163 -12.93 -7.37 9.61
CA VAL A 163 -13.10 -7.37 11.07
C VAL A 163 -13.83 -8.64 11.46
N LEU A 164 -13.26 -9.39 12.40
CA LEU A 164 -13.85 -10.60 12.97
C LEU A 164 -14.77 -10.25 14.14
N ARG A 165 -15.61 -11.22 14.55
CA ARG A 165 -16.63 -11.02 15.59
C ARG A 165 -16.06 -10.61 16.96
N ASP A 166 -14.83 -11.03 17.25
CA ASP A 166 -14.12 -10.73 18.50
C ASP A 166 -13.37 -9.39 18.45
N GLY A 167 -13.60 -8.56 17.43
CA GLY A 167 -12.92 -7.28 17.24
C GLY A 167 -11.50 -7.39 16.69
N SER A 168 -11.00 -8.60 16.41
CA SER A 168 -9.74 -8.80 15.71
C SER A 168 -9.87 -8.60 14.19
N LEU A 169 -8.73 -8.58 13.52
CA LEU A 169 -8.61 -8.34 12.08
C LEU A 169 -7.97 -9.56 11.41
N MET A 170 -8.46 -9.92 10.23
CA MET A 170 -7.81 -10.85 9.33
C MET A 170 -7.48 -10.11 8.04
N THR A 171 -6.20 -10.10 7.67
CA THR A 171 -5.74 -9.49 6.42
C THR A 171 -5.14 -10.56 5.53
N SER A 172 -5.69 -10.72 4.32
CA SER A 172 -5.08 -11.50 3.25
C SER A 172 -4.34 -10.60 2.28
N PHE A 173 -3.23 -11.09 1.74
CA PHE A 173 -2.48 -10.40 0.68
C PHE A 173 -1.67 -11.37 -0.16
N GLU A 174 -1.28 -10.93 -1.36
CA GLU A 174 -0.38 -11.70 -2.21
C GLU A 174 1.07 -11.26 -1.99
N ARG A 175 1.95 -12.24 -1.79
CA ARG A 175 3.38 -12.10 -2.03
C ARG A 175 3.71 -12.70 -3.39
N GLY A 176 4.03 -11.84 -4.35
CA GLY A 176 4.48 -12.28 -5.65
C GLY A 176 5.97 -12.62 -5.64
N VAL A 177 6.35 -13.66 -6.38
CA VAL A 177 7.72 -14.11 -6.55
C VAL A 177 7.96 -14.47 -8.01
N GLN A 178 8.94 -13.84 -8.64
CA GLN A 178 9.37 -14.24 -9.98
C GLN A 178 10.25 -15.51 -9.89
N GLY A 179 9.76 -16.60 -10.47
CA GLY A 179 10.47 -17.87 -10.58
C GLY A 179 11.48 -17.90 -11.74
N PRO A 180 12.24 -19.00 -11.88
CA PRO A 180 13.14 -19.21 -13.01
C PRO A 180 12.34 -19.20 -14.33
N GLY A 181 12.80 -18.44 -15.32
CA GLY A 181 12.17 -18.45 -16.66
C GLY A 181 10.90 -17.62 -16.80
N VAL A 182 10.82 -16.46 -16.14
CA VAL A 182 9.74 -15.44 -16.18
C VAL A 182 8.36 -15.84 -15.66
N GLU A 183 8.20 -17.02 -15.06
CA GLU A 183 6.96 -17.37 -14.35
C GLU A 183 6.78 -16.51 -13.09
N TYR A 184 5.58 -15.99 -12.85
CA TYR A 184 5.27 -15.21 -11.65
C TYR A 184 4.34 -16.00 -10.74
N HIS A 185 4.87 -16.47 -9.62
CA HIS A 185 4.10 -17.20 -8.61
C HIS A 185 3.51 -16.22 -7.60
N ARG A 186 2.28 -16.48 -7.19
CA ARG A 186 1.59 -15.72 -6.16
C ARG A 186 1.30 -16.63 -4.98
N THR A 187 1.80 -16.27 -3.82
CA THR A 187 1.43 -16.92 -2.57
C THR A 187 0.46 -16.00 -1.82
N VAL A 188 -0.74 -16.49 -1.58
CA VAL A 188 -1.68 -15.80 -0.69
C VAL A 188 -1.25 -16.07 0.76
N LYS A 189 -1.03 -14.99 1.52
CA LYS A 189 -0.77 -15.04 2.96
C LYS A 189 -1.96 -14.47 3.70
N LEU A 190 -2.19 -14.98 4.91
CA LEU A 190 -3.18 -14.47 5.84
C LEU A 190 -2.48 -14.13 7.15
N VAL A 191 -2.79 -12.95 7.70
CA VAL A 191 -2.32 -12.50 9.01
C VAL A 191 -3.52 -12.17 9.87
N HIS A 192 -3.63 -12.86 11.01
CA HIS A 192 -4.57 -12.56 12.08
C HIS A 192 -3.89 -11.61 13.07
N TRP A 193 -4.51 -10.48 13.36
CA TRP A 193 -3.93 -9.44 14.20
C TRP A 193 -4.99 -8.63 14.94
N ARG A 194 -4.57 -7.81 15.90
CA ARG A 194 -5.44 -6.89 16.64
C ARG A 194 -4.77 -5.52 16.71
N LEU A 195 -5.58 -4.48 16.84
CA LEU A 195 -5.07 -3.20 17.31
C LEU A 195 -4.62 -3.38 18.77
N ASP A 196 -3.60 -2.64 19.19
CA ASP A 196 -3.21 -2.63 20.59
C ASP A 196 -4.40 -2.14 21.43
N GLU A 197 -4.83 -2.95 22.40
CA GLU A 197 -5.77 -2.51 23.42
C GLU A 197 -5.05 -1.46 24.28
N ASP A 198 -5.43 -0.20 24.10
CA ASP A 198 -4.93 1.00 24.78
C ASP A 198 -3.57 1.58 24.36
N THR A 199 -3.64 2.82 23.86
CA THR A 199 -3.80 3.92 24.82
C THR A 199 -5.05 4.71 24.48
N ALA A 200 -6.13 4.53 25.25
CA ALA A 200 -7.12 5.57 25.46
C ALA A 200 -6.42 6.92 25.71
N ARG A 201 -6.55 7.85 24.76
CA ARG A 201 -6.58 9.31 24.94
C ARG A 201 -6.94 10.00 23.63
#